data_AF-A0AAV2Q1M7-F1
#
_entry.id   AF-A0AAV2Q1M7-F1
#
_cell.length_a   1.000
_cell.length_b   1.000
_cell.length_c   1.000
_cell.angle_alpha   90.00
_cell.angle_beta   90.00
_cell.angle_gamma   90.00
#
_symmetry.space_group_name_H-M   'P 1'
#
loop_
_entity.id
_entity.type
_entity.pdbx_description
1 polymer ?
#
loop_
_entity_poly.entity_id
_entity_poly.type
_entity_poly.pdbx_seq_one_letter_code
_entity_poly.pdbx_strand_id
1 'polypeptide(L)'
;RYFVARILQFQFHKSLCILANEYDPQDPAKPLHKCDIYQSTEAGNAMRSMLELGASKPWPETLKSLTGVDHMDAGAIREYFKPLELWLEDDNRKHGEHIGWEADDIYCDSTKESHLK
;
A
#
# COMPACT_ATOMS: atom_id res chain seq x y z
N ARG A 1 3.34 13.88 -3.60
CA ARG A 1 2.06 13.55 -2.92
C ARG A 1 1.52 12.15 -3.26
N TYR A 2 1.38 11.78 -4.53
CA TYR A 2 0.64 10.56 -4.92
C TYR A 2 1.28 9.24 -4.48
N PHE A 3 2.60 9.12 -4.56
CA PHE A 3 3.32 7.93 -4.11
C PHE A 3 3.05 7.63 -2.63
N VAL A 4 3.26 8.62 -1.76
CA VAL A 4 2.98 8.52 -0.32
C VAL A 4 1.51 8.23 -0.05
N ALA A 5 0.60 8.92 -0.76
CA ALA A 5 -0.83 8.70 -0.62
C ALA A 5 -1.23 7.25 -0.92
N ARG A 6 -0.62 6.62 -1.94
CA ARG A 6 -0.89 5.21 -2.27
C ARG A 6 -0.50 4.27 -1.13
N ILE A 7 0.65 4.48 -0.49
CA ILE A 7 1.09 3.63 0.62
C ILE A 7 0.17 3.82 1.84
N LEU A 8 -0.04 5.08 2.25
CA LEU A 8 -0.87 5.42 3.40
C LEU A 8 -2.34 4.99 3.21
N GLN A 9 -2.87 5.05 1.99
CA GLN A 9 -4.24 4.61 1.70
C GLN A 9 -4.47 3.16 2.14
N PHE A 10 -3.53 2.24 1.90
CA PHE A 10 -3.66 0.85 2.33
C PHE A 10 -3.46 0.68 3.84
N GLN A 11 -2.57 1.46 4.47
CA GLN A 11 -2.42 1.44 5.94
C GLN A 11 -3.69 1.91 6.66
N PHE A 12 -4.30 3.00 6.17
CA PHE A 12 -5.59 3.48 6.66
C PHE A 12 -6.68 2.46 6.42
N HIS A 13 -6.80 1.95 5.20
CA HIS A 13 -7.80 0.95 4.85
C HIS A 13 -7.71 -0.28 5.76
N LYS A 14 -6.52 -0.85 5.95
CA LYS A 14 -6.32 -1.98 6.88
C LYS A 14 -6.81 -1.67 8.30
N SER A 15 -6.43 -0.51 8.84
CA SER A 15 -6.84 -0.12 10.21
C SER A 15 -8.35 0.07 10.32
N LEU A 16 -8.96 0.73 9.32
CA LEU A 16 -10.40 0.95 9.26
C LEU A 16 -11.19 -0.36 9.08
N CYS A 17 -10.66 -1.32 8.33
CA CYS A 17 -11.28 -2.63 8.15
C CYS A 17 -11.26 -3.49 9.42
N ILE A 18 -10.19 -3.39 10.22
CA ILE A 18 -10.13 -4.01 11.54
C ILE A 18 -11.22 -3.41 12.43
N LEU A 19 -11.32 -2.07 12.48
CA LEU A 19 -12.34 -1.35 13.25
C LEU A 19 -13.76 -1.62 12.75
N ALA A 20 -13.95 -1.89 11.46
CA ALA A 20 -15.24 -2.30 10.90
C ALA A 20 -15.56 -3.79 11.13
N ASN A 21 -14.65 -4.57 11.72
CA ASN A 21 -14.75 -6.02 11.88
C ASN A 21 -14.94 -6.77 10.53
N GLU A 22 -14.38 -6.21 9.46
CA GLU A 22 -14.47 -6.72 8.06
C GLU A 22 -13.15 -7.32 7.58
N TYR A 23 -12.10 -7.24 8.41
CA TYR A 23 -10.81 -7.84 8.14
C TYR A 23 -10.25 -8.52 9.39
N ASP A 24 -9.81 -9.77 9.24
CA ASP A 24 -9.04 -10.50 10.25
C ASP A 24 -7.93 -11.33 9.55
N PRO A 25 -6.63 -11.12 9.87
CA PRO A 25 -5.53 -11.86 9.25
C PRO A 25 -5.59 -13.38 9.47
N GLN A 26 -6.32 -13.84 10.49
CA GLN A 26 -6.48 -15.26 10.82
C GLN A 26 -7.76 -15.87 10.24
N ASP A 27 -8.66 -15.07 9.66
CA ASP A 27 -9.92 -15.54 9.09
C ASP A 27 -9.91 -15.40 7.55
N PRO A 28 -9.80 -16.52 6.81
CA PRO A 28 -9.88 -16.51 5.35
C PRO A 28 -11.20 -15.97 4.79
N ALA A 29 -12.28 -15.96 5.59
CA ALA A 29 -13.57 -15.41 5.20
C ALA A 29 -13.59 -13.87 5.19
N LYS A 30 -12.65 -13.23 5.89
CA LYS A 30 -12.52 -11.77 6.00
C LYS A 30 -11.20 -11.26 5.43
N PRO A 31 -10.92 -11.44 4.11
CA PRO A 31 -9.68 -10.95 3.54
C PRO A 31 -9.73 -9.44 3.29
N LEU A 32 -8.58 -8.77 3.39
CA LEU A 32 -8.50 -7.31 3.31
C LEU A 32 -9.05 -6.74 1.99
N HIS A 33 -8.87 -7.44 0.87
CA HIS A 33 -9.34 -6.99 -0.45
C HIS A 33 -10.87 -7.11 -0.65
N LYS A 34 -11.62 -7.67 0.31
CA LYS A 34 -13.09 -7.73 0.30
C LYS A 34 -13.75 -6.83 1.36
N CYS A 35 -12.96 -6.18 2.20
CA CYS A 35 -13.48 -5.33 3.27
C CYS A 35 -14.38 -4.21 2.72
N ASP A 36 -15.53 -4.02 3.36
CA ASP A 36 -16.41 -2.87 3.14
C ASP A 36 -16.64 -2.10 4.44
N ILE A 37 -16.11 -0.88 4.53
CA ILE A 37 -16.27 -0.02 5.73
C ILE A 37 -17.59 0.76 5.75
N TYR A 38 -18.50 0.52 4.80
CA TYR A 38 -19.80 1.19 4.73
C TYR A 38 -20.59 1.02 6.05
N GLN A 39 -21.17 2.12 6.53
CA GLN A 39 -21.95 2.19 7.79
C GLN A 39 -21.16 1.84 9.07
N SER A 40 -19.84 1.67 9.03
CA SER A 40 -19.04 1.50 10.24
C SER A 40 -18.83 2.85 10.95
N THR A 41 -19.61 3.09 12.00
CA THR A 41 -19.44 4.25 12.89
C THR A 41 -18.12 4.22 13.64
N GLU A 42 -17.61 3.03 13.99
CA GLU A 42 -16.32 2.87 14.66
C GLU A 42 -15.16 3.32 13.77
N ALA A 43 -15.12 2.84 12.52
CA ALA A 43 -14.13 3.27 11.53
C ALA A 43 -14.25 4.78 11.22
N GLY A 44 -15.48 5.27 11.07
CA GLY A 44 -15.75 6.69 10.84
C GLY A 44 -15.27 7.60 11.98
N ASN A 45 -15.48 7.21 13.24
CA ASN A 45 -15.02 7.96 14.40
C ASN A 45 -13.50 8.04 14.45
N ALA A 46 -12.79 6.93 14.22
CA ALA A 46 -11.33 6.91 14.20
C ALA A 46 -10.77 7.80 13.07
N MET A 47 -11.34 7.68 11.85
CA MET A 47 -10.94 8.52 10.72
C MET A 47 -11.19 10.01 11.01
N ARG A 48 -12.33 10.33 11.62
CA ARG A 48 -12.68 11.70 12.03
C ARG A 48 -11.67 12.27 13.01
N SER A 49 -11.35 11.54 14.09
CA SER A 49 -10.37 12.00 15.09
C SER A 49 -9.00 12.29 14.49
N MET A 50 -8.54 11.46 13.54
CA MET A 50 -7.31 11.72 12.80
C MET A 50 -7.42 13.01 11.96
N LEU A 51 -8.49 13.16 11.19
CA LEU A 51 -8.67 14.30 10.28
C LEU A 51 -8.87 15.64 11.01
N GLU A 52 -9.50 15.63 12.18
CA GLU A 52 -9.71 16.82 13.02
C GLU A 52 -8.39 17.46 13.47
N LEU A 53 -7.30 16.69 13.58
CA LEU A 53 -5.97 17.22 13.90
C LEU A 53 -5.43 18.12 12.79
N GLY A 54 -5.83 17.90 11.53
CA GLY A 54 -5.34 18.65 10.37
C GLY A 54 -3.81 18.76 10.36
N ALA A 55 -3.31 20.00 10.25
CA ALA A 55 -1.87 20.31 10.30
C ALA A 55 -1.38 20.75 11.69
N SER A 56 -2.20 20.62 12.74
CA SER A 56 -1.82 21.04 14.11
C SER A 56 -0.77 20.13 14.74
N LYS A 57 -0.64 18.90 14.24
CA LYS A 57 0.32 17.88 14.70
C LYS A 57 1.21 17.41 13.55
N PRO A 58 2.45 16.98 13.85
CA PRO A 58 3.27 16.26 12.88
C PRO A 58 2.53 15.02 12.35
N TRP A 59 2.67 14.76 11.05
CA TRP A 59 1.97 13.65 10.39
C TRP A 59 2.18 12.26 11.05
N PRO A 60 3.33 11.92 11.70
CA PRO A 60 3.47 10.64 12.42
C PRO A 60 2.50 10.50 13.59
N GLU A 61 2.25 11.59 14.33
CA GLU A 61 1.31 11.59 15.45
C GLU A 61 -0.13 11.42 14.94
N THR A 62 -0.47 12.11 13.85
CA THR A 62 -1.76 11.98 13.19
C THR A 62 -1.96 10.56 12.65
N LEU A 63 -0.97 9.99 11.96
CA LEU A 63 -0.99 8.60 11.48
C LEU A 63 -1.23 7.61 12.63
N LYS A 64 -0.46 7.74 13.71
CA LYS A 64 -0.54 6.87 14.89
C LYS A 64 -1.93 6.87 15.54
N SER A 65 -2.64 7.99 15.50
CA SER A 65 -4.00 8.08 16.04
C SER A 65 -5.01 7.16 15.35
N LEU A 66 -4.78 6.82 14.06
CA LEU A 66 -5.65 5.91 13.30
C LEU A 66 -5.10 4.49 13.22
N THR A 67 -3.79 4.33 13.00
CA THR A 67 -3.17 3.04 12.67
C THR A 67 -2.45 2.39 13.84
N GLY A 68 -2.24 3.11 14.94
CA GLY A 68 -1.42 2.68 16.08
C GLY A 68 0.10 2.76 15.84
N VAL A 69 0.55 3.06 14.61
CA VAL A 69 1.96 3.18 14.23
C VAL A 69 2.29 4.59 13.75
N ASP A 70 3.51 5.05 14.00
CA ASP A 70 3.99 6.40 13.67
C ASP A 70 4.84 6.47 12.38
N HIS A 71 4.94 5.39 11.63
CA HIS A 71 5.73 5.33 10.40
C HIS A 71 4.91 4.79 9.23
N MET A 72 5.30 5.21 8.04
CA MET A 72 4.77 4.68 6.79
C MET A 72 5.26 3.24 6.59
N ASP A 73 4.33 2.33 6.30
CA ASP A 73 4.58 0.90 6.15
C ASP A 73 3.95 0.38 4.85
N ALA A 74 4.74 -0.37 4.08
CA ALA A 74 4.29 -0.99 2.83
C ALA A 74 3.70 -2.40 3.06
N GLY A 75 3.68 -2.91 4.28
CA GLY A 75 3.07 -4.20 4.62
C GLY A 75 1.60 -4.27 4.23
N ALA A 76 0.82 -3.22 4.49
CA ALA A 76 -0.62 -3.21 4.17
C ALA A 76 -0.92 -3.36 2.67
N ILE A 77 -0.17 -2.68 1.79
CA ILE A 77 -0.34 -2.82 0.33
C ILE A 77 0.13 -4.20 -0.16
N ARG A 78 1.24 -4.72 0.41
CA ARG A 78 1.73 -6.07 0.09
C ARG A 78 0.72 -7.14 0.47
N GLU A 79 0.12 -7.02 1.65
CA GLU A 79 -0.91 -7.92 2.16
C GLU A 79 -2.17 -7.89 1.29
N TYR A 80 -2.64 -6.70 0.91
CA TYR A 80 -3.80 -6.53 0.03
C TYR A 80 -3.62 -7.28 -1.30
N PHE A 81 -2.44 -7.16 -1.93
CA PHE A 81 -2.14 -7.78 -3.22
C PHE A 81 -1.56 -9.19 -3.11
N LYS A 82 -1.36 -9.75 -1.90
CA LYS A 82 -0.69 -11.04 -1.73
C LYS A 82 -1.36 -12.20 -2.50
N PRO A 83 -2.70 -12.32 -2.54
CA PRO A 83 -3.35 -13.37 -3.33
C PRO A 83 -3.07 -13.24 -4.83
N LEU A 84 -3.04 -12.00 -5.35
CA LEU A 84 -2.74 -11.74 -6.76
C LEU A 84 -1.27 -12.02 -7.08
N GLU A 85 -0.35 -11.62 -6.20
CA GLU A 85 1.07 -11.93 -6.34
C GLU A 85 1.31 -13.44 -6.47
N LEU A 86 0.74 -14.23 -5.57
CA LEU A 86 0.89 -15.69 -5.60
C LEU A 86 0.33 -16.32 -6.88
N TRP A 87 -0.81 -15.82 -7.36
CA TRP A 87 -1.40 -16.28 -8.61
C TRP A 87 -0.51 -15.93 -9.83
N LEU A 88 -0.02 -14.69 -9.89
CA LEU A 88 0.86 -14.23 -10.98
C LEU A 88 2.19 -15.00 -11.00
N GLU A 89 2.78 -15.29 -9.84
CA GLU A 89 4.02 -16.07 -9.75
C GLU A 89 3.87 -17.49 -10.32
N ASP A 90 2.73 -18.14 -10.08
CA ASP A 90 2.44 -19.46 -10.62
C ASP A 90 2.16 -19.41 -12.13
N ASP A 91 1.32 -18.46 -12.55
CA ASP A 91 0.91 -18.33 -13.95
C ASP A 91 2.08 -17.94 -14.86
N ASN A 92 2.91 -17.00 -14.42
CA ASN A 92 4.14 -16.62 -15.14
C ASN A 92 5.09 -17.82 -15.29
N ARG A 93 5.26 -18.63 -14.24
CA ARG A 93 6.10 -19.84 -14.29
C ARG A 93 5.53 -20.88 -15.26
N LYS A 94 4.22 -21.06 -15.25
CA LYS A 94 3.52 -22.01 -16.12
C LYS A 94 3.67 -21.66 -17.59
N HIS A 95 3.65 -20.38 -17.94
CA HIS A 95 3.76 -19.91 -19.32
C HIS A 95 5.19 -19.56 -19.74
N GLY A 96 6.16 -19.61 -18.81
CA GLY A 96 7.55 -19.28 -19.10
C GLY A 96 7.76 -17.79 -19.40
N GLU A 97 6.98 -16.92 -18.75
CA GLU A 97 7.03 -15.48 -18.95
C GLU A 97 8.40 -14.91 -18.55
N HIS A 98 8.91 -13.98 -19.34
CA HIS A 98 10.13 -13.25 -19.02
C HIS A 98 9.84 -12.14 -18.01
N ILE A 99 10.54 -12.15 -16.87
CA ILE A 99 10.38 -11.15 -15.80
C ILE A 99 11.56 -10.18 -15.80
N GLY A 100 11.24 -8.89 -15.95
CA GLY A 100 12.23 -7.82 -16.05
C GLY A 100 12.20 -7.17 -17.42
N TRP A 101 13.16 -6.30 -17.67
CA TRP A 101 13.35 -5.61 -18.94
C TRP A 101 14.84 -5.39 -19.17
N GLU A 102 15.24 -5.40 -20.44
CA GLU A 102 16.59 -5.00 -20.83
C GLU A 102 16.76 -3.49 -20.67
N ALA A 103 17.98 -3.04 -20.36
CA ALA A 103 18.27 -1.62 -20.31
C ALA A 103 18.19 -1.04 -21.73
N ASP A 104 17.63 0.15 -21.86
CA ASP A 104 17.70 0.89 -23.13
C ASP A 104 19.12 1.47 -23.24
N ASP A 105 19.91 0.99 -24.21
CA ASP A 105 21.33 1.33 -24.42
C ASP A 105 21.58 2.84 -24.64
N ILE A 106 20.52 3.64 -24.75
CA ILE A 106 20.55 5.07 -25.07
C ILE A 106 20.88 5.95 -23.85
N TYR A 107 20.55 5.53 -22.63
CA TYR A 107 20.62 6.43 -21.45
C TYR A 107 21.68 6.06 -20.39
N CYS A 108 22.26 4.85 -20.44
CA CYS A 108 23.24 4.40 -19.46
C CYS A 108 24.66 4.23 -20.01
N ASP A 109 25.01 4.96 -21.07
CA ASP A 109 26.38 5.03 -21.55
C ASP A 109 27.07 6.30 -21.04
N SER A 110 27.58 6.26 -19.80
CA SER A 110 28.47 7.30 -19.28
C SER A 110 29.83 7.36 -20.00
N THR A 111 30.04 6.57 -21.07
CA THR A 111 31.26 6.60 -21.89
C THR A 111 31.06 7.25 -23.27
N LYS A 112 29.86 7.73 -23.61
CA LYS A 112 29.57 8.41 -24.90
C LYS A 112 29.56 9.94 -24.88
N GLU A 113 30.22 10.59 -23.92
CA GLU A 113 30.52 12.04 -24.02
C GLU A 113 31.73 12.37 -24.92
N SER A 114 32.46 11.38 -25.44
CA SER A 114 33.67 11.63 -26.25
C SER A 114 33.45 11.79 -27.76
N HIS A 115 32.21 11.73 -28.26
CA HIS A 115 31.92 11.82 -29.70
C HIS A 115 31.24 13.13 -30.14
N LEU A 116 31.11 14.11 -29.24
CA LEU A 116 30.72 15.49 -29.57
C LEU A 116 31.95 16.41 -29.48
N LYS A 117 32.89 16.24 -30.40
CA LYS A 117 33.85 17.25 -30.83
C LYS A 117 34.03 17.17 -32.34
#